data_AF-A0A8B6D4E1-F1
#
_entry.id   AF-A0A8B6D4E1-F1
#
_cell.length_a   1.000
_cell.length_b   1.000
_cell.length_c   1.000
_cell.angle_alpha   90.00
_cell.angle_beta   90.00
_cell.angle_gamma   90.00
#
_symmetry.space_group_name_H-M   'P 1'
#
loop_
_entity.id
_entity.type
_entity.pdbx_description
1 polymer ?
#
loop_
_entity_poly.entity_id
_entity_poly.type
_entity_poly.pdbx_seq_one_letter_code
_entity_poly.pdbx_strand_id
1 'polypeptide(L)'
;MKCDEHNQQVILYCPGHLILCCDKCISTVSNKSRNIKTGENNYISIQKSIKEIRKELNKHLDHLEKNLFQELDTIWNHEKSKATDSSLKIDKKRTNLQEMKEDLQRSKQKLLNYNHSYICIGLNRKYINVNDMWMFNDDRANDVDIKMKQNNEIEKILSKIKSLESLGEIIVDQSEINLKIETNKHKEAQVESNINNMTMNISTKIPIKMKKLITDMICLVEGRVIAVEQHGLNDDEIRIIDLQGNTQHAIQVQSKSLLFYHVYCIDRVIFSDWRGKAVYCYGKSDKQIWRYTQDLEGPRGLCTDTYGNIIVADNDADKTIVTSKDGQESKVLLSETNGLKNQMCIFFKHDKSSGFICDYNSTYLAKFDLFYG
;
A
#
# COMPACT_ATOMS: atom_id res chain seq x y z
N MET A 1 120.65 23.60 -6.81
CA MET A 1 119.99 22.62 -7.70
C MET A 1 119.13 23.37 -8.70
N LYS A 2 118.99 22.86 -9.93
CA LYS A 2 118.09 23.42 -10.95
C LYS A 2 116.81 22.59 -10.99
N CYS A 3 115.68 23.18 -11.33
CA CYS A 3 114.43 22.44 -11.52
C CYS A 3 114.49 21.57 -12.78
N ASP A 4 114.22 20.28 -12.68
CA ASP A 4 114.33 19.36 -13.83
C ASP A 4 113.34 19.69 -14.97
N GLU A 5 112.17 20.26 -14.66
CA GLU A 5 111.18 20.65 -15.68
C GLU A 5 111.44 22.03 -16.32
N HIS A 6 112.09 22.96 -15.62
CA HIS A 6 112.15 24.37 -16.03
C HIS A 6 113.58 24.94 -16.16
N ASN A 7 114.61 24.15 -15.82
CA ASN A 7 116.04 24.47 -15.91
C ASN A 7 116.46 25.83 -15.27
N GLN A 8 115.71 26.28 -14.27
CA GLN A 8 115.98 27.50 -13.49
C GLN A 8 116.56 27.16 -12.11
N GLN A 9 117.33 28.09 -11.53
CA GLN A 9 118.00 27.92 -10.24
C GLN A 9 116.97 27.98 -9.08
N VAL A 10 116.95 26.95 -8.22
CA VAL A 10 115.97 26.82 -7.12
C VAL A 10 116.29 27.82 -6.01
N ILE A 11 115.32 28.65 -5.62
CA ILE A 11 115.56 29.84 -4.77
C ILE A 11 115.14 29.62 -3.30
N LEU A 12 114.16 28.76 -2.98
CA LEU A 12 113.68 28.54 -1.60
C LEU A 12 113.30 27.08 -1.34
N TYR A 13 113.85 26.48 -0.28
CA TYR A 13 113.48 25.15 0.23
C TYR A 13 112.84 25.30 1.61
N CYS A 14 111.60 24.85 1.78
CA CYS A 14 110.94 24.74 3.09
C CYS A 14 110.58 23.26 3.32
N PRO A 15 111.03 22.61 4.40
CA PRO A 15 110.91 21.15 4.57
C PRO A 15 109.49 20.60 4.78
N GLY A 16 108.44 21.43 4.68
CA GLY A 16 107.06 21.05 4.99
C GLY A 16 106.04 21.22 3.85
N HIS A 17 106.42 21.70 2.66
CA HIS A 17 105.47 21.93 1.55
C HIS A 17 106.05 21.47 0.21
N LEU A 18 105.20 20.95 -0.69
CA LEU A 18 105.57 20.51 -2.05
C LEU A 18 106.41 21.58 -2.78
N ILE A 19 107.49 21.11 -3.41
CA ILE A 19 108.58 21.91 -3.98
C ILE A 19 108.08 22.96 -4.98
N LEU A 20 108.43 24.24 -4.76
CA LEU A 20 108.31 25.32 -5.74
C LEU A 20 109.70 25.64 -6.28
N CYS A 21 110.03 25.06 -7.43
CA CYS A 21 111.41 25.02 -7.91
C CYS A 21 111.86 26.30 -8.67
N CYS A 22 110.94 27.19 -9.07
CA CYS A 22 111.23 28.43 -9.80
C CYS A 22 110.04 29.41 -9.83
N ASP A 23 110.27 30.66 -10.28
CA ASP A 23 109.24 31.71 -10.39
C ASP A 23 108.01 31.27 -11.20
N LYS A 24 108.21 30.46 -12.25
CA LYS A 24 107.10 29.88 -13.01
C LYS A 24 106.25 28.94 -12.17
N CYS A 25 106.84 28.06 -11.37
CA CYS A 25 106.09 27.16 -10.48
C CYS A 25 105.33 27.93 -9.40
N ILE A 26 105.94 28.98 -8.83
CA ILE A 26 105.28 29.89 -7.89
C ILE A 26 104.09 30.56 -8.55
N SER A 27 104.23 31.04 -9.80
CA SER A 27 103.12 31.64 -10.55
C SER A 27 101.99 30.63 -10.83
N THR A 28 102.32 29.37 -11.12
CA THR A 28 101.33 28.31 -11.38
C THR A 28 100.56 27.92 -10.12
N VAL A 29 101.23 27.78 -8.98
CA VAL A 29 100.56 27.50 -7.69
C VAL A 29 99.78 28.72 -7.19
N SER A 30 100.29 29.93 -7.41
CA SER A 30 99.56 31.18 -7.14
C SER A 30 98.32 31.31 -8.03
N ASN A 31 98.39 30.91 -9.32
CA ASN A 31 97.23 30.87 -10.21
C ASN A 31 96.23 29.77 -9.82
N LYS A 32 96.70 28.57 -9.41
CA LYS A 32 95.82 27.52 -8.86
C LYS A 32 95.13 27.97 -7.58
N SER A 33 95.83 28.64 -6.66
CA SER A 33 95.23 29.14 -5.41
C SER A 33 94.26 30.30 -5.67
N ARG A 34 94.54 31.17 -6.65
CA ARG A 34 93.58 32.16 -7.14
C ARG A 34 92.33 31.48 -7.72
N ASN A 35 92.48 30.49 -8.58
CA ASN A 35 91.35 29.75 -9.16
C ASN A 35 90.51 29.02 -8.09
N ILE A 36 91.13 28.48 -7.04
CA ILE A 36 90.42 27.90 -5.89
C ILE A 36 89.60 28.98 -5.15
N LYS A 37 90.20 30.14 -4.85
CA LYS A 37 89.49 31.27 -4.24
C LYS A 37 88.34 31.78 -5.12
N THR A 38 88.53 31.83 -6.43
CA THR A 38 87.45 32.19 -7.37
C THR A 38 86.34 31.14 -7.36
N GLY A 39 86.69 29.86 -7.30
CA GLY A 39 85.74 28.74 -7.14
C GLY A 39 84.94 28.81 -5.84
N GLU A 40 85.59 29.08 -4.71
CA GLU A 40 84.94 29.27 -3.40
C GLU A 40 83.97 30.46 -3.42
N ASN A 41 84.39 31.59 -3.97
CA ASN A 41 83.51 32.77 -4.11
C ASN A 41 82.31 32.49 -5.02
N ASN A 42 82.51 31.77 -6.13
CA ASN A 42 81.43 31.35 -7.02
C ASN A 42 80.48 30.37 -6.31
N TYR A 43 81.00 29.42 -5.55
CA TYR A 43 80.19 28.49 -4.76
C TYR A 43 79.33 29.22 -3.72
N ILE A 44 79.90 30.18 -2.98
CA ILE A 44 79.15 31.02 -2.02
C ILE A 44 78.07 31.83 -2.74
N SER A 45 78.38 32.41 -3.90
CA SER A 45 77.42 33.16 -4.72
C SER A 45 76.26 32.27 -5.18
N ILE A 46 76.55 31.07 -5.70
CA ILE A 46 75.54 30.09 -6.12
C ILE A 46 74.66 29.66 -4.93
N GLN A 47 75.27 29.38 -3.77
CA GLN A 47 74.52 29.01 -2.56
C GLN A 47 73.57 30.13 -2.10
N LYS A 48 73.98 31.40 -2.23
CA LYS A 48 73.12 32.55 -1.95
C LYS A 48 71.93 32.61 -2.92
N SER A 49 72.18 32.46 -4.22
CA SER A 49 71.12 32.43 -5.24
C SER A 49 70.16 31.26 -5.03
N ILE A 50 70.65 30.06 -4.67
CA ILE A 50 69.81 28.91 -4.34
C ILE A 50 68.89 29.22 -3.14
N LYS A 51 69.42 29.88 -2.10
CA LYS A 51 68.61 30.29 -0.94
C LYS A 51 67.53 31.31 -1.31
N GLU A 52 67.85 32.28 -2.18
CA GLU A 52 66.89 33.28 -2.67
C GLU A 52 65.79 32.63 -3.52
N ILE A 53 66.15 31.73 -4.45
CA ILE A 53 65.19 30.97 -5.27
C ILE A 53 64.26 30.13 -4.39
N ARG A 54 64.80 29.41 -3.39
CA ARG A 54 63.98 28.63 -2.45
C ARG A 54 63.00 29.50 -1.67
N LYS A 55 63.43 30.68 -1.24
CA LYS A 55 62.56 31.63 -0.54
C LYS A 55 61.40 32.08 -1.43
N GLU A 56 61.67 32.36 -2.70
CA GLU A 56 60.64 32.78 -3.65
C GLU A 56 59.68 31.64 -4.02
N LEU A 57 60.20 30.43 -4.22
CA LEU A 57 59.38 29.23 -4.42
C LEU A 57 58.42 29.00 -3.26
N ASN A 58 58.90 29.10 -2.01
CA ASN A 58 58.04 28.93 -0.84
C ASN A 58 56.93 30.00 -0.79
N LYS A 59 57.24 31.27 -1.09
CA LYS A 59 56.20 32.30 -1.18
C LYS A 59 55.14 31.99 -2.23
N HIS A 60 55.55 31.49 -3.41
CA HIS A 60 54.62 31.09 -4.46
C HIS A 60 53.76 29.90 -4.03
N LEU A 61 54.34 28.91 -3.34
CA LEU A 61 53.60 27.78 -2.78
C LEU A 61 52.59 28.25 -1.72
N ASP A 62 53.00 29.10 -0.78
CA ASP A 62 52.10 29.66 0.25
C ASP A 62 50.95 30.46 -0.40
N HIS A 63 51.24 31.20 -1.47
CA HIS A 63 50.21 31.94 -2.22
C HIS A 63 49.23 31.02 -2.95
N LEU A 64 49.74 29.97 -3.62
CA LEU A 64 48.91 28.98 -4.30
C LEU A 64 48.04 28.20 -3.30
N GLU A 65 48.59 27.80 -2.16
CA GLU A 65 47.86 27.14 -1.09
C GLU A 65 46.73 28.03 -0.58
N LYS A 66 47.01 29.31 -0.31
CA LYS A 66 46.00 30.28 0.12
C LYS A 66 44.89 30.46 -0.92
N ASN A 67 45.23 30.57 -2.21
CA ASN A 67 44.24 30.72 -3.27
C ASN A 67 43.38 29.47 -3.42
N LEU A 68 43.98 28.28 -3.33
CA LEU A 68 43.27 27.00 -3.39
C LEU A 68 42.26 26.88 -2.23
N PHE A 69 42.64 27.25 -1.01
CA PHE A 69 41.72 27.27 0.12
C PHE A 69 40.56 28.24 -0.07
N GLN A 70 40.81 29.43 -0.64
CA GLN A 70 39.75 30.40 -0.94
C GLN A 70 38.78 29.91 -2.01
N GLU A 71 39.27 29.25 -3.05
CA GLU A 71 38.43 28.63 -4.09
C GLU A 71 37.61 27.47 -3.52
N LEU A 72 38.21 26.61 -2.69
CA LEU A 72 37.52 25.51 -2.02
C LEU A 72 36.41 26.02 -1.09
N ASP A 73 36.66 27.07 -0.31
CA ASP A 73 35.64 27.69 0.54
C ASP A 73 34.49 28.27 -0.29
N THR A 74 34.81 28.88 -1.44
CA THR A 74 33.79 29.42 -2.35
C THR A 74 32.91 28.32 -2.93
N ILE A 75 33.51 27.23 -3.40
CA ILE A 75 32.79 26.06 -3.94
C ILE A 75 31.95 25.40 -2.85
N TRP A 76 32.51 25.20 -1.66
CA TRP A 76 31.82 24.60 -0.52
C TRP A 76 30.58 25.40 -0.12
N ASN A 77 30.72 26.73 0.00
CA ASN A 77 29.60 27.59 0.37
C ASN A 77 28.50 27.61 -0.71
N HIS A 78 28.88 27.58 -1.99
CA HIS A 78 27.94 27.49 -3.10
C HIS A 78 27.14 26.18 -3.10
N GLU A 79 27.81 25.04 -2.98
CA GLU A 79 27.14 23.73 -2.95
C GLU A 79 26.31 23.54 -1.68
N LYS A 80 26.78 24.04 -0.54
CA LYS A 80 26.00 24.08 0.71
C LYS A 80 24.72 24.90 0.56
N SER A 81 24.77 26.05 -0.13
CA SER A 81 23.58 26.85 -0.43
C SER A 81 22.59 26.08 -1.31
N LYS A 82 23.06 25.47 -2.41
CA LYS A 82 22.20 24.66 -3.30
C LYS A 82 21.54 23.47 -2.58
N ALA A 83 22.27 22.81 -1.69
CA ALA A 83 21.75 21.71 -0.89
C ALA A 83 20.65 22.19 0.07
N THR A 84 20.85 23.35 0.69
CA THR A 84 19.87 23.99 1.58
C THR A 84 18.58 24.34 0.83
N ASP A 85 18.70 24.96 -0.35
CA ASP A 85 17.54 25.29 -1.21
C ASP A 85 16.77 24.05 -1.67
N SER A 86 17.49 22.97 -1.98
CA SER A 86 16.89 21.69 -2.37
C SER A 86 16.16 21.04 -1.20
N SER A 87 16.71 21.10 0.01
CA SER A 87 16.06 20.62 1.24
C SER A 87 14.75 21.36 1.49
N LEU A 88 14.76 22.70 1.39
CA LEU A 88 13.55 23.53 1.56
C LEU A 88 12.45 23.17 0.55
N LYS A 89 12.82 22.88 -0.71
CA LYS A 89 11.86 22.41 -1.73
C LYS A 89 11.27 21.04 -1.38
N ILE A 90 12.05 20.13 -0.83
CA ILE A 90 11.59 18.81 -0.40
C ILE A 90 10.64 18.94 0.80
N ASP A 91 10.99 19.76 1.79
CA ASP A 91 10.14 19.99 2.97
C ASP A 91 8.79 20.59 2.57
N LYS A 92 8.77 21.55 1.64
CA LYS A 92 7.51 22.08 1.10
C LYS A 92 6.66 21.01 0.44
N LYS A 93 7.25 20.11 -0.37
CA LYS A 93 6.52 18.99 -0.99
C LYS A 93 6.00 18.00 0.06
N ARG A 94 6.77 17.76 1.13
CA ARG A 94 6.37 16.88 2.23
C ARG A 94 5.16 17.44 2.98
N THR A 95 5.12 18.74 3.26
CA THR A 95 3.97 19.41 3.88
C THR A 95 2.73 19.29 3.00
N ASN A 96 2.85 19.58 1.69
CA ASN A 96 1.72 19.43 0.77
C ASN A 96 1.17 18.00 0.71
N LEU A 97 2.05 16.98 0.73
CA LEU A 97 1.61 15.57 0.76
C LEU A 97 0.91 15.20 2.06
N GLN A 98 1.33 15.81 3.19
CA GLN A 98 0.70 15.58 4.48
C GLN A 98 -0.71 16.18 4.52
N GLU A 99 -0.90 17.40 3.98
CA GLU A 99 -2.22 18.03 3.84
C GLU A 99 -3.15 17.17 2.96
N MET A 100 -2.67 16.71 1.79
CA MET A 100 -3.43 15.81 0.92
C MET A 100 -3.84 14.49 1.60
N LYS A 101 -2.97 13.94 2.45
CA LYS A 101 -3.25 12.72 3.23
C LYS A 101 -4.36 12.96 4.25
N GLU A 102 -4.33 14.10 4.95
CA GLU A 102 -5.36 14.48 5.91
C GLU A 102 -6.71 14.72 5.21
N ASP A 103 -6.70 15.35 4.04
CA ASP A 103 -7.90 15.50 3.20
C ASP A 103 -8.48 14.17 2.75
N LEU A 104 -7.62 13.23 2.34
CA LEU A 104 -8.07 11.89 1.98
C LEU A 104 -8.71 11.16 3.18
N GLN A 105 -8.14 11.31 4.38
CA GLN A 105 -8.72 10.74 5.60
C GLN A 105 -10.07 11.38 5.94
N ARG A 106 -10.20 12.71 5.82
CA ARG A 106 -11.47 13.41 6.02
C ARG A 106 -12.54 12.93 5.03
N SER A 107 -12.17 12.78 3.75
CA SER A 107 -13.06 12.28 2.71
C SER A 107 -13.47 10.83 2.94
N LYS A 108 -12.53 9.96 3.37
CA LYS A 108 -12.84 8.58 3.77
C LYS A 108 -13.84 8.54 4.93
N GLN A 109 -13.67 9.38 5.94
CA GLN A 109 -14.59 9.43 7.08
C GLN A 109 -15.99 9.90 6.65
N LYS A 110 -16.08 10.90 5.76
CA LYS A 110 -17.35 11.32 5.18
C LYS A 110 -18.03 10.19 4.42
N LEU A 111 -17.29 9.44 3.59
CA LEU A 111 -17.84 8.29 2.85
C LEU A 111 -18.37 7.19 3.77
N LEU A 112 -17.68 6.89 4.88
CA LEU A 112 -18.18 5.95 5.88
C LEU A 112 -19.50 6.42 6.50
N ASN A 113 -19.64 7.74 6.73
CA ASN A 113 -20.89 8.31 7.24
C ASN A 113 -22.03 8.24 6.22
N TYR A 114 -21.74 8.36 4.91
CA TYR A 114 -22.75 8.27 3.84
C TYR A 114 -23.15 6.82 3.51
N ASN A 115 -22.24 5.85 3.62
CA ASN A 115 -22.53 4.43 3.39
C ASN A 115 -23.49 3.82 4.45
N HIS A 116 -23.92 4.59 5.44
CA HIS A 116 -24.97 4.20 6.38
C HIS A 116 -26.40 4.50 5.87
N SER A 117 -26.55 5.07 4.68
CA SER A 117 -27.83 5.09 3.96
C SER A 117 -28.03 3.77 3.23
N TYR A 118 -28.61 2.77 3.90
CA TYR A 118 -28.93 1.49 3.29
C TYR A 118 -29.97 1.70 2.18
N ILE A 119 -29.62 1.29 0.95
CA ILE A 119 -30.62 0.84 -0.02
C ILE A 119 -31.09 -0.53 0.47
N CYS A 120 -32.21 -0.55 1.20
CA CYS A 120 -33.00 -1.76 1.29
C CYS A 120 -33.56 -2.04 -0.10
N ILE A 121 -32.89 -2.91 -0.86
CA ILE A 121 -33.56 -3.58 -1.98
C ILE A 121 -34.53 -4.57 -1.34
N GLY A 122 -35.71 -4.07 -0.99
CA GLY A 122 -36.86 -4.92 -0.79
C GLY A 122 -37.11 -5.60 -2.13
N LEU A 123 -36.63 -6.84 -2.29
CA LEU A 123 -37.15 -7.71 -3.32
C LEU A 123 -38.62 -7.85 -3.01
N ASN A 124 -39.45 -7.14 -3.79
CA ASN A 124 -40.88 -7.27 -3.76
C ASN A 124 -41.21 -8.65 -4.36
N ARG A 125 -40.95 -9.72 -3.61
CA ARG A 125 -41.43 -11.06 -3.92
C ARG A 125 -42.94 -10.98 -3.71
N LYS A 126 -43.67 -10.70 -4.79
CA LYS A 126 -45.01 -11.28 -4.92
C LYS A 126 -44.80 -12.77 -4.74
N TYR A 127 -45.24 -13.30 -3.60
CA TYR A 127 -45.38 -14.73 -3.39
C TYR A 127 -46.27 -15.26 -4.51
N ILE A 128 -45.66 -15.83 -5.55
CA ILE A 128 -46.36 -16.77 -6.40
C ILE A 128 -46.51 -18.00 -5.52
N ASN A 129 -47.75 -18.30 -5.17
CA ASN A 129 -48.12 -19.46 -4.40
C ASN A 129 -47.54 -20.70 -5.10
N VAL A 130 -46.74 -21.49 -4.39
CA VAL A 130 -45.98 -22.63 -4.96
C VAL A 130 -46.94 -23.73 -5.46
N ASN A 131 -48.23 -23.64 -5.14
CA ASN A 131 -49.24 -24.51 -5.74
C ASN A 131 -49.57 -24.19 -7.21
N ASP A 132 -49.19 -23.02 -7.74
CA ASP A 132 -49.39 -22.66 -9.15
C ASP A 132 -48.15 -22.92 -10.02
N MET A 133 -47.06 -23.45 -9.44
CA MET A 133 -45.76 -23.62 -10.09
C MET A 133 -45.68 -24.82 -11.06
N TRP A 134 -46.82 -25.33 -11.53
CA TRP A 134 -46.89 -26.41 -12.52
C TRP A 134 -47.49 -25.98 -13.86
N MET A 135 -47.83 -24.72 -14.04
CA MET A 135 -48.28 -24.21 -15.34
C MET A 135 -47.85 -22.78 -15.48
N PHE A 136 -46.80 -22.48 -16.25
CA PHE A 136 -46.68 -21.32 -17.14
C PHE A 136 -45.28 -21.32 -17.78
N ASN A 137 -45.22 -21.81 -19.02
CA ASN A 137 -44.24 -21.35 -20.00
C ASN A 137 -44.72 -19.98 -20.50
N ASP A 138 -44.17 -18.87 -19.99
CA ASP A 138 -44.41 -17.55 -20.61
C ASP A 138 -43.13 -16.69 -20.57
N ASP A 139 -42.38 -16.76 -21.68
CA ASP A 139 -41.11 -16.06 -21.96
C ASP A 139 -41.31 -14.57 -22.31
N ARG A 140 -42.11 -13.83 -21.53
CA ARG A 140 -42.30 -12.39 -21.77
C ARG A 140 -41.49 -11.54 -20.79
N ALA A 141 -40.22 -11.34 -21.15
CA ALA A 141 -39.40 -10.24 -20.67
C ALA A 141 -40.04 -8.92 -21.13
N ASN A 142 -40.59 -8.15 -20.18
CA ASN A 142 -41.04 -6.78 -20.45
C ASN A 142 -39.82 -5.86 -20.53
N ASP A 143 -39.49 -5.42 -21.74
CA ASP A 143 -38.51 -4.37 -21.98
C ASP A 143 -39.05 -3.02 -21.48
N VAL A 144 -38.43 -2.50 -20.42
CA VAL A 144 -38.65 -1.13 -19.93
C VAL A 144 -37.59 -0.23 -20.54
N ASP A 145 -37.98 0.58 -21.52
CA ASP A 145 -37.12 1.55 -22.17
C ASP A 145 -37.08 2.86 -21.36
N ILE A 146 -35.88 3.30 -20.95
CA ILE A 146 -35.67 4.56 -20.21
C ILE A 146 -34.67 5.39 -21.02
N LYS A 147 -35.16 6.46 -21.65
CA LYS A 147 -34.31 7.42 -22.38
C LYS A 147 -33.86 8.54 -21.44
N MET A 148 -32.55 8.71 -21.30
CA MET A 148 -31.96 9.89 -20.63
C MET A 148 -31.45 10.91 -21.66
N LYS A 149 -31.75 12.19 -21.41
CA LYS A 149 -31.29 13.33 -22.23
C LYS A 149 -29.78 13.54 -22.08
N GLN A 150 -29.08 13.72 -23.20
CA GLN A 150 -27.69 14.15 -23.26
C GLN A 150 -27.52 15.58 -22.72
N ASN A 151 -26.45 15.82 -21.95
CA ASN A 151 -26.19 17.07 -21.25
C ASN A 151 -24.94 17.77 -21.84
N ASN A 152 -25.12 18.97 -22.39
CA ASN A 152 -24.09 19.83 -23.00
C ASN A 152 -22.92 20.19 -22.08
N GLU A 153 -23.06 20.00 -20.77
CA GLU A 153 -21.98 20.24 -19.79
C GLU A 153 -20.92 19.12 -19.76
N ILE A 154 -21.24 17.92 -20.27
CA ILE A 154 -20.28 16.80 -20.38
C ILE A 154 -19.16 17.12 -21.38
N GLU A 155 -19.50 17.76 -22.50
CA GLU A 155 -18.52 18.17 -23.50
C GLU A 155 -17.58 19.26 -22.97
N LYS A 156 -18.04 20.11 -22.05
CA LYS A 156 -17.22 21.12 -21.39
C LYS A 156 -16.20 20.52 -20.41
N ILE A 157 -16.53 19.39 -19.78
CA ILE A 157 -15.62 18.70 -18.88
C ILE A 157 -14.57 17.92 -19.68
N LEU A 158 -14.97 17.24 -20.75
CA LEU A 158 -14.06 16.55 -21.66
C LEU A 158 -13.06 17.51 -22.34
N SER A 159 -13.49 18.72 -22.70
CA SER A 159 -12.58 19.74 -23.26
C SER A 159 -11.57 20.26 -22.23
N LYS A 160 -11.95 20.32 -20.95
CA LYS A 160 -11.06 20.74 -19.85
C LYS A 160 -10.07 19.64 -19.46
N ILE A 161 -10.45 18.36 -19.54
CA ILE A 161 -9.53 17.22 -19.33
C ILE A 161 -8.48 17.15 -20.44
N LYS A 162 -8.89 17.34 -21.71
CA LYS A 162 -7.94 17.46 -22.83
C LYS A 162 -6.96 18.63 -22.66
N SER A 163 -7.38 19.71 -21.98
CA SER A 163 -6.49 20.84 -21.69
C SER A 163 -5.42 20.56 -20.61
N LEU A 164 -5.54 19.44 -19.88
CA LEU A 164 -4.60 19.03 -18.82
C LEU A 164 -3.59 17.97 -19.28
N GLU A 165 -3.65 17.52 -20.54
CA GLU A 165 -2.71 16.58 -21.17
C GLU A 165 -1.26 17.09 -21.20
N SER A 166 -1.03 18.38 -20.91
CA SER A 166 0.32 18.96 -20.81
C SER A 166 1.13 18.51 -19.58
N LEU A 167 0.57 17.69 -18.68
CA LEU A 167 1.22 17.22 -17.45
C LEU A 167 1.67 15.76 -17.47
N GLY A 168 1.43 15.03 -18.57
CA GLY A 168 1.84 13.63 -18.76
C GLY A 168 0.79 12.81 -19.52
N GLU A 169 1.20 11.69 -20.11
CA GLU A 169 0.36 10.80 -20.92
C GLU A 169 -0.84 10.27 -20.12
N ILE A 170 -2.04 10.69 -20.50
CA ILE A 170 -3.31 10.10 -20.06
C ILE A 170 -3.97 9.51 -21.31
N ILE A 171 -4.02 8.17 -21.39
CA ILE A 171 -4.73 7.47 -22.46
C ILE A 171 -6.20 7.35 -22.04
N VAL A 172 -7.08 8.05 -22.74
CA VAL A 172 -8.54 7.93 -22.59
C VAL A 172 -9.08 7.12 -23.78
N ASP A 173 -9.35 5.84 -23.55
CA ASP A 173 -9.99 4.97 -24.53
C ASP A 173 -11.50 5.27 -24.57
N GLN A 174 -11.99 5.69 -25.74
CA GLN A 174 -13.40 5.95 -26.02
C GLN A 174 -13.93 4.83 -26.93
N SER A 175 -14.36 3.72 -26.34
CA SER A 175 -15.12 2.70 -27.06
C SER A 175 -16.43 2.36 -26.34
N GLU A 176 -17.52 2.70 -27.06
CA GLU A 176 -18.93 2.28 -27.03
C GLU A 176 -19.63 1.87 -25.71
N ILE A 177 -20.72 2.61 -25.45
CA ILE A 177 -21.66 2.45 -24.34
C ILE A 177 -22.81 1.52 -24.77
N ASN A 178 -22.97 0.39 -24.09
CA ASN A 178 -24.23 -0.35 -24.00
C ASN A 178 -24.54 -0.65 -22.52
N LEU A 179 -25.73 -0.24 -22.07
CA LEU A 179 -26.15 -0.07 -20.67
C LEU A 179 -27.14 -1.16 -20.23
N LYS A 180 -26.94 -1.80 -19.05
CA LYS A 180 -27.93 -1.84 -17.90
C LYS A 180 -27.61 -2.82 -16.72
N ILE A 181 -27.36 -2.27 -15.51
CA ILE A 181 -27.69 -2.67 -14.08
C ILE A 181 -26.89 -3.78 -13.33
N GLU A 182 -26.33 -3.67 -12.12
CA GLU A 182 -25.72 -2.62 -11.25
C GLU A 182 -25.19 -3.26 -9.94
N THR A 183 -23.94 -3.00 -9.51
CA THR A 183 -23.50 -2.92 -8.09
C THR A 183 -22.27 -2.00 -7.98
N ASN A 184 -22.27 -1.09 -7.00
CA ASN A 184 -21.42 0.12 -6.95
C ASN A 184 -19.99 -0.11 -6.44
N LYS A 185 -18.99 0.42 -7.15
CA LYS A 185 -17.66 0.73 -6.62
C LYS A 185 -17.25 2.16 -6.97
N HIS A 186 -17.25 3.03 -5.96
CA HIS A 186 -16.86 4.43 -6.06
C HIS A 186 -15.36 4.60 -6.32
N LYS A 187 -15.00 5.36 -7.37
CA LYS A 187 -13.73 6.09 -7.48
C LYS A 187 -14.05 7.46 -8.07
N GLU A 188 -13.65 8.53 -7.37
CA GLU A 188 -13.60 9.88 -7.92
C GLU A 188 -12.29 10.55 -7.50
N ALA A 189 -11.65 11.21 -8.47
CA ALA A 189 -10.64 12.22 -8.26
C ALA A 189 -11.34 13.60 -8.31
N GLN A 190 -10.99 14.52 -7.41
CA GLN A 190 -11.49 15.90 -7.42
C GLN A 190 -10.34 16.91 -7.51
N VAL A 191 -10.54 17.89 -8.40
CA VAL A 191 -9.84 19.19 -8.48
C VAL A 191 -10.85 20.26 -8.04
N GLU A 192 -10.38 21.23 -7.26
CA GLU A 192 -11.16 22.28 -6.61
C GLU A 192 -11.70 23.36 -7.58
N SER A 193 -13.01 23.58 -7.60
CA SER A 193 -13.64 24.91 -7.35
C SER A 193 -15.15 24.87 -7.57
N ASN A 194 -15.88 25.34 -6.55
CA ASN A 194 -17.26 25.86 -6.49
C ASN A 194 -18.37 25.22 -7.37
N ILE A 195 -19.31 24.60 -6.61
CA ILE A 195 -20.75 24.34 -6.83
C ILE A 195 -21.15 22.90 -7.17
N ASN A 196 -22.02 22.40 -6.27
CA ASN A 196 -22.95 21.27 -6.32
C ASN A 196 -22.38 19.87 -6.59
N ASN A 197 -22.26 19.12 -5.49
CA ASN A 197 -22.04 17.68 -5.44
C ASN A 197 -22.93 16.94 -6.45
N MET A 198 -22.32 16.37 -7.48
CA MET A 198 -22.89 15.27 -8.25
C MET A 198 -22.03 14.03 -8.01
N THR A 199 -22.70 12.92 -7.72
CA THR A 199 -22.12 11.62 -7.40
C THR A 199 -22.02 10.78 -8.68
N MET A 200 -20.81 10.36 -9.05
CA MET A 200 -20.54 9.44 -10.16
C MET A 200 -20.44 8.01 -9.62
N ASN A 201 -21.40 7.16 -10.00
CA ASN A 201 -21.37 5.72 -9.70
C ASN A 201 -20.70 4.97 -10.84
N ILE A 202 -19.51 4.42 -10.58
CA ILE A 202 -18.88 3.43 -11.45
C ILE A 202 -19.32 2.05 -10.92
N SER A 203 -19.99 1.26 -11.75
CA SER A 203 -20.36 -0.12 -11.44
C SER A 203 -19.67 -1.06 -12.42
N THR A 204 -19.06 -2.13 -11.89
CA THR A 204 -18.46 -3.18 -12.70
C THR A 204 -19.33 -4.42 -12.53
N LYS A 205 -20.04 -4.80 -13.59
CA LYS A 205 -20.77 -6.07 -13.62
C LYS A 205 -19.77 -7.20 -13.79
N ILE A 206 -19.93 -8.23 -12.99
CA ILE A 206 -19.14 -9.42 -13.14
C ILE A 206 -20.07 -10.59 -13.42
N PRO A 207 -20.07 -11.13 -14.65
CA PRO A 207 -20.94 -12.24 -15.00
C PRO A 207 -20.44 -13.51 -14.33
N ILE A 208 -21.05 -13.86 -13.19
CA ILE A 208 -20.80 -15.13 -12.54
C ILE A 208 -21.62 -16.19 -13.28
N LYS A 209 -20.97 -16.95 -14.16
CA LYS A 209 -21.60 -18.09 -14.85
C LYS A 209 -21.76 -19.26 -13.89
N MET A 210 -22.85 -19.28 -13.13
CA MET A 210 -23.22 -20.43 -12.32
C MET A 210 -24.13 -21.35 -13.11
N LYS A 211 -23.79 -22.65 -13.09
CA LYS A 211 -24.58 -23.68 -13.77
C LYS A 211 -25.77 -24.14 -12.93
N LYS A 212 -25.92 -23.68 -11.68
CA LYS A 212 -26.87 -24.20 -10.70
C LYS A 212 -27.49 -23.12 -9.80
N LEU A 213 -28.50 -23.53 -9.04
CA LEU A 213 -29.23 -22.70 -8.09
C LEU A 213 -28.35 -22.34 -6.89
N ILE A 214 -28.14 -21.04 -6.66
CA ILE A 214 -27.65 -20.54 -5.37
C ILE A 214 -28.82 -20.61 -4.39
N THR A 215 -28.65 -21.30 -3.27
CA THR A 215 -29.61 -21.28 -2.16
C THR A 215 -29.34 -20.15 -1.18
N ASP A 216 -28.07 -19.79 -1.00
CA ASP A 216 -27.65 -18.69 -0.14
C ASP A 216 -26.31 -18.11 -0.59
N MET A 217 -26.09 -16.82 -0.31
CA MET A 217 -24.89 -16.08 -0.71
C MET A 217 -24.50 -15.06 0.34
N ILE A 218 -23.24 -15.12 0.78
CA ILE A 218 -22.68 -14.14 1.72
C ILE A 218 -21.44 -13.50 1.09
N CYS A 219 -21.40 -12.17 1.11
CA CYS A 219 -20.27 -11.38 0.61
C CYS A 219 -19.25 -11.16 1.72
N LEU A 220 -17.98 -11.43 1.45
CA LEU A 220 -16.91 -11.27 2.43
C LEU A 220 -16.21 -9.91 2.34
N VAL A 221 -15.77 -9.43 3.50
CA VAL A 221 -14.73 -8.41 3.65
C VAL A 221 -13.48 -8.97 2.97
N GLU A 222 -12.89 -8.26 1.99
CA GLU A 222 -11.79 -8.65 1.07
C GLU A 222 -12.18 -8.97 -0.37
N GLY A 223 -13.46 -8.86 -0.76
CA GLY A 223 -13.83 -9.03 -2.17
C GLY A 223 -13.77 -10.49 -2.62
N ARG A 224 -14.21 -11.39 -1.74
CA ARG A 224 -14.56 -12.77 -2.05
C ARG A 224 -16.05 -12.94 -1.79
N VAL A 225 -16.72 -13.80 -2.55
CA VAL A 225 -18.12 -14.14 -2.35
C VAL A 225 -18.17 -15.61 -1.98
N ILE A 226 -18.87 -15.96 -0.90
CA ILE A 226 -19.20 -17.35 -0.63
C ILE A 226 -20.59 -17.59 -1.18
N ALA A 227 -20.67 -18.56 -2.10
CA ALA A 227 -21.91 -19.05 -2.64
C ALA A 227 -22.12 -20.47 -2.14
N VAL A 228 -23.29 -20.75 -1.59
CA VAL A 228 -23.70 -22.11 -1.30
C VAL A 228 -24.40 -22.65 -2.53
N GLU A 229 -23.80 -23.68 -3.13
CA GLU A 229 -24.33 -24.34 -4.31
C GLU A 229 -24.91 -25.69 -3.87
N GLN A 230 -26.24 -25.78 -3.87
CA GLN A 230 -26.91 -27.02 -3.47
C GLN A 230 -26.92 -28.02 -4.63
N HIS A 231 -26.40 -29.23 -4.40
CA HIS A 231 -26.23 -30.26 -5.43
C HIS A 231 -27.20 -31.43 -5.20
N GLY A 232 -28.45 -31.24 -5.61
CA GLY A 232 -29.45 -32.31 -5.51
C GLY A 232 -29.70 -32.76 -4.07
N LEU A 233 -30.05 -34.04 -3.85
CA LEU A 233 -30.44 -34.58 -2.55
C LEU A 233 -29.28 -35.07 -1.66
N ASN A 234 -28.07 -35.26 -2.20
CA ASN A 234 -27.05 -36.09 -1.57
C ASN A 234 -25.65 -35.48 -1.45
N ASP A 235 -25.32 -34.41 -2.17
CA ASP A 235 -23.96 -33.86 -2.17
C ASP A 235 -24.01 -32.34 -1.97
N ASP A 236 -23.97 -31.87 -0.72
CA ASP A 236 -23.93 -30.44 -0.47
C ASP A 236 -22.49 -29.92 -0.50
N GLU A 237 -22.26 -28.84 -1.25
CA GLU A 237 -20.95 -28.22 -1.41
C GLU A 237 -21.02 -26.70 -1.18
N ILE A 238 -20.12 -26.18 -0.35
CA ILE A 238 -19.96 -24.73 -0.18
C ILE A 238 -18.80 -24.25 -1.06
N ARG A 239 -19.06 -23.28 -1.92
CA ARG A 239 -18.05 -22.74 -2.84
C ARG A 239 -17.65 -21.32 -2.45
N ILE A 240 -16.34 -21.12 -2.38
CA ILE A 240 -15.76 -19.78 -2.25
C ILE A 240 -15.40 -19.34 -3.66
N ILE A 241 -16.08 -18.32 -4.15
CA ILE A 241 -15.86 -17.74 -5.48
C ILE A 241 -15.22 -16.36 -5.35
N ASP A 242 -14.33 -16.01 -6.26
CA ASP A 242 -13.83 -14.63 -6.34
C ASP A 242 -14.90 -13.72 -6.97
N LEU A 243 -14.64 -12.41 -6.99
CA LEU A 243 -15.53 -11.46 -7.64
C LEU A 243 -15.71 -11.73 -9.13
N GLN A 244 -14.75 -12.41 -9.77
CA GLN A 244 -14.78 -12.85 -11.17
C GLN A 244 -15.69 -14.07 -11.39
N GLY A 245 -16.21 -14.68 -10.31
CA GLY A 245 -17.02 -15.88 -10.35
C GLY A 245 -16.22 -17.17 -10.52
N ASN A 246 -14.89 -17.12 -10.41
CA ASN A 246 -14.07 -18.32 -10.41
C ASN A 246 -14.13 -18.98 -9.04
N THR A 247 -14.34 -20.29 -9.01
CA THR A 247 -14.23 -21.09 -7.78
C THR A 247 -12.78 -21.11 -7.32
N GLN A 248 -12.54 -20.48 -6.18
CA GLN A 248 -11.25 -20.47 -5.49
C GLN A 248 -11.11 -21.70 -4.58
N HIS A 249 -12.23 -22.15 -3.99
CA HIS A 249 -12.24 -23.26 -3.05
C HIS A 249 -13.63 -23.92 -2.99
N ALA A 250 -13.70 -25.20 -2.67
CA ALA A 250 -14.95 -25.93 -2.54
C ALA A 250 -14.89 -26.93 -1.38
N ILE A 251 -15.88 -26.86 -0.49
CA ILE A 251 -15.94 -27.61 0.76
C ILE A 251 -17.10 -28.59 0.67
N GLN A 252 -16.80 -29.88 0.72
CA GLN A 252 -17.81 -30.94 0.81
C GLN A 252 -18.34 -30.99 2.25
N VAL A 253 -19.64 -30.78 2.42
CA VAL A 253 -20.25 -30.70 3.75
C VAL A 253 -21.13 -31.91 4.01
N GLN A 254 -20.95 -32.54 5.17
CA GLN A 254 -21.80 -33.64 5.64
C GLN A 254 -23.07 -33.07 6.30
N SER A 255 -23.91 -32.38 5.52
CA SER A 255 -25.19 -31.85 5.97
C SER A 255 -26.28 -32.91 5.86
N LYS A 256 -27.24 -32.90 6.79
CA LYS A 256 -28.47 -33.72 6.66
C LYS A 256 -29.59 -32.95 5.93
N SER A 257 -29.36 -31.69 5.59
CA SER A 257 -30.35 -30.80 5.00
C SER A 257 -29.80 -30.09 3.77
N LEU A 258 -30.69 -30.01 2.80
CA LEU A 258 -30.59 -29.22 1.58
C LEU A 258 -30.74 -27.71 1.77
N LEU A 259 -31.00 -27.27 3.00
CA LEU A 259 -31.33 -25.88 3.29
C LEU A 259 -30.30 -25.32 4.28
N PHE A 260 -29.24 -24.77 3.71
CA PHE A 260 -28.35 -23.84 4.40
C PHE A 260 -28.98 -22.47 4.37
N TYR A 261 -29.01 -21.81 5.52
CA TYR A 261 -29.64 -20.50 5.61
C TYR A 261 -28.66 -19.35 5.70
N HIS A 262 -27.46 -19.55 6.27
CA HIS A 262 -26.40 -18.54 6.31
C HIS A 262 -25.00 -19.14 6.34
N VAL A 263 -24.04 -18.46 5.68
CA VAL A 263 -22.60 -18.82 5.69
C VAL A 263 -21.69 -17.64 6.05
N TYR A 264 -21.04 -17.69 7.21
CA TYR A 264 -20.11 -16.65 7.64
C TYR A 264 -18.64 -17.05 7.38
N CYS A 265 -17.79 -16.08 6.97
CA CYS A 265 -16.34 -16.31 6.86
C CYS A 265 -15.48 -15.07 7.11
N ILE A 266 -14.57 -15.16 8.07
CA ILE A 266 -13.35 -14.32 8.10
C ILE A 266 -12.10 -15.18 7.88
N ASP A 267 -12.09 -16.45 8.32
CA ASP A 267 -11.04 -17.44 8.02
C ASP A 267 -11.51 -18.91 8.08
N ARG A 268 -12.81 -19.09 8.34
CA ARG A 268 -13.49 -20.37 8.55
C ARG A 268 -14.84 -20.26 7.87
N VAL A 269 -15.36 -21.36 7.36
CA VAL A 269 -16.70 -21.40 6.81
C VAL A 269 -17.62 -21.92 7.90
N ILE A 270 -18.56 -21.07 8.34
CA ILE A 270 -19.52 -21.40 9.40
C ILE A 270 -20.91 -21.35 8.81
N PHE A 271 -21.68 -22.41 8.97
CA PHE A 271 -23.02 -22.49 8.41
C PHE A 271 -24.01 -23.20 9.33
N SER A 272 -25.29 -22.86 9.18
CA SER A 272 -26.39 -23.49 9.92
C SER A 272 -27.10 -24.51 9.05
N ASP A 273 -27.33 -25.69 9.63
CA ASP A 273 -28.11 -26.78 9.07
C ASP A 273 -29.41 -26.90 9.86
N TRP A 274 -30.49 -26.38 9.28
CA TRP A 274 -31.81 -26.34 9.90
C TRP A 274 -32.32 -27.75 10.28
N ARG A 275 -32.30 -28.72 9.36
CA ARG A 275 -32.82 -30.07 9.67
C ARG A 275 -31.83 -30.91 10.46
N GLY A 276 -30.53 -30.67 10.29
CA GLY A 276 -29.48 -31.31 11.08
C GLY A 276 -29.37 -30.75 12.49
N LYS A 277 -30.13 -29.69 12.81
CA LYS A 277 -30.17 -29.02 14.11
C LYS A 277 -28.77 -28.68 14.61
N ALA A 278 -27.97 -28.11 13.70
CA ALA A 278 -26.54 -27.96 13.92
C ALA A 278 -25.98 -26.69 13.29
N VAL A 279 -24.92 -26.19 13.90
CA VAL A 279 -24.01 -25.23 13.29
C VAL A 279 -22.67 -25.91 13.10
N TYR A 280 -22.11 -25.80 11.90
CA TYR A 280 -20.85 -26.41 11.53
C TYR A 280 -19.80 -25.33 11.32
N CYS A 281 -18.54 -25.68 11.61
CA CYS A 281 -17.40 -24.85 11.30
C CYS A 281 -16.33 -25.66 10.59
N TYR A 282 -15.93 -25.19 9.42
CA TYR A 282 -14.89 -25.78 8.59
C TYR A 282 -13.70 -24.83 8.46
N GLY A 283 -12.50 -25.40 8.50
CA GLY A 283 -11.27 -24.68 8.21
C GLY A 283 -10.98 -24.61 6.72
N LYS A 284 -9.87 -23.96 6.35
CA LYS A 284 -9.37 -23.89 4.97
C LYS A 284 -8.99 -25.25 4.36
N SER A 285 -8.82 -26.28 5.20
CA SER A 285 -8.39 -27.63 4.80
C SER A 285 -9.55 -28.60 4.55
N ASP A 286 -10.78 -28.10 4.43
CA ASP A 286 -12.02 -28.88 4.29
C ASP A 286 -12.31 -29.82 5.47
N LYS A 287 -11.53 -29.72 6.54
CA LYS A 287 -11.77 -30.45 7.78
C LYS A 287 -12.74 -29.67 8.65
N GLN A 288 -13.79 -30.35 9.09
CA GLN A 288 -14.65 -29.87 10.15
C GLN A 288 -13.80 -29.63 11.40
N ILE A 289 -13.81 -28.39 11.90
CA ILE A 289 -13.11 -27.99 13.13
C ILE A 289 -13.98 -28.36 14.32
N TRP A 290 -15.24 -27.94 14.29
CA TRP A 290 -16.21 -28.20 15.35
C TRP A 290 -17.63 -28.22 14.80
N ARG A 291 -18.54 -28.78 15.61
CA ARG A 291 -19.98 -28.82 15.36
C ARG A 291 -20.71 -28.51 16.67
N TYR A 292 -21.66 -27.58 16.63
CA TYR A 292 -22.51 -27.24 17.75
C TYR A 292 -23.93 -27.74 17.49
N THR A 293 -24.49 -28.52 18.41
CA THR A 293 -25.85 -29.11 18.31
C THR A 293 -26.68 -28.92 19.55
N GLN A 294 -26.11 -28.33 20.61
CA GLN A 294 -26.78 -28.22 21.89
C GLN A 294 -27.86 -27.15 21.78
N ASP A 295 -29.06 -27.48 22.26
CA ASP A 295 -30.17 -26.55 22.35
C ASP A 295 -30.55 -25.91 21.00
N LEU A 296 -30.35 -26.62 19.89
CA LEU A 296 -30.79 -26.17 18.56
C LEU A 296 -32.00 -26.98 18.08
N GLU A 297 -33.07 -26.31 17.66
CA GLU A 297 -34.25 -26.95 17.06
C GLU A 297 -34.37 -26.65 15.57
N GLY A 298 -34.00 -25.44 15.17
CA GLY A 298 -34.05 -24.99 13.78
C GLY A 298 -33.20 -23.75 13.51
N PRO A 299 -31.86 -23.86 13.47
CA PRO A 299 -30.96 -22.73 13.27
C PRO A 299 -31.08 -22.17 11.84
N ARG A 300 -31.65 -20.96 11.72
CA ARG A 300 -31.84 -20.27 10.44
C ARG A 300 -31.00 -19.03 10.27
N GLY A 301 -30.68 -18.32 11.34
CA GLY A 301 -29.85 -17.11 11.32
C GLY A 301 -28.41 -17.41 11.74
N LEU A 302 -27.40 -16.85 11.05
CA LEU A 302 -26.04 -16.78 11.59
C LEU A 302 -25.41 -15.41 11.36
N CYS A 303 -24.73 -14.89 12.38
CA CYS A 303 -23.75 -13.83 12.23
C CYS A 303 -22.63 -14.01 13.27
N THR A 304 -21.67 -13.10 13.28
CA THR A 304 -20.69 -13.03 14.36
C THR A 304 -20.59 -11.64 14.91
N ASP A 305 -20.16 -11.58 16.16
CA ASP A 305 -19.71 -10.33 16.76
C ASP A 305 -18.25 -10.01 16.40
N THR A 306 -17.72 -8.95 17.01
CA THR A 306 -16.34 -8.50 16.77
C THR A 306 -15.26 -9.27 17.56
N TYR A 307 -15.66 -10.15 18.46
CA TYR A 307 -14.79 -11.09 19.17
C TYR A 307 -14.73 -12.45 18.45
N GLY A 308 -15.55 -12.63 17.41
CA GLY A 308 -15.67 -13.85 16.63
C GLY A 308 -16.62 -14.89 17.25
N ASN A 309 -17.42 -14.52 18.27
CA ASN A 309 -18.47 -15.42 18.75
C ASN A 309 -19.58 -15.48 17.72
N ILE A 310 -20.20 -16.65 17.62
CA ILE A 310 -21.21 -16.97 16.63
C ILE A 310 -22.58 -16.74 17.24
N ILE A 311 -23.40 -15.94 16.59
CA ILE A 311 -24.77 -15.68 17.04
C ILE A 311 -25.71 -16.42 16.09
N VAL A 312 -26.52 -17.29 16.66
CA VAL A 312 -27.43 -18.19 15.96
C VAL A 312 -28.86 -17.76 16.25
N ALA A 313 -29.63 -17.45 15.20
CA ALA A 313 -31.07 -17.32 15.33
C ALA A 313 -31.71 -18.69 15.12
N ASP A 314 -32.22 -19.27 16.19
CA ASP A 314 -32.92 -20.54 16.19
C ASP A 314 -34.42 -20.28 16.06
N ASN A 315 -34.92 -20.53 14.86
CA ASN A 315 -36.28 -20.22 14.44
C ASN A 315 -37.29 -21.07 15.19
N ASP A 316 -37.07 -22.39 15.20
CA ASP A 316 -38.04 -23.35 15.72
C ASP A 316 -38.04 -23.38 17.27
N ALA A 317 -36.97 -22.90 17.90
CA ALA A 317 -36.90 -22.73 19.36
C ALA A 317 -37.19 -21.29 19.83
N ASP A 318 -37.59 -20.38 18.93
CA ASP A 318 -37.89 -18.97 19.22
C ASP A 318 -36.80 -18.27 20.08
N LYS A 319 -35.52 -18.55 19.81
CA LYS A 319 -34.40 -18.02 20.60
C LYS A 319 -33.18 -17.67 19.77
N THR A 320 -32.43 -16.70 20.24
CA THR A 320 -31.11 -16.37 19.75
C THR A 320 -30.08 -16.87 20.74
N ILE A 321 -29.11 -17.66 20.27
CA ILE A 321 -27.99 -18.14 21.07
C ILE A 321 -26.73 -17.43 20.62
N VAL A 322 -25.85 -17.05 21.54
CA VAL A 322 -24.46 -16.73 21.21
C VAL A 322 -23.58 -17.87 21.72
N THR A 323 -22.73 -18.40 20.84
CA THR A 323 -21.73 -19.42 21.16
C THR A 323 -20.34 -18.90 20.89
N SER A 324 -19.37 -19.31 21.70
CA SER A 324 -17.96 -18.94 21.54
C SER A 324 -17.44 -19.32 20.14
N LYS A 325 -16.36 -18.67 19.69
CA LYS A 325 -15.73 -18.91 18.38
C LYS A 325 -15.26 -20.36 18.13
N ASP A 326 -15.17 -21.16 19.17
CA ASP A 326 -14.81 -22.59 19.17
C ASP A 326 -16.00 -23.53 19.44
N GLY A 327 -17.21 -22.97 19.58
CA GLY A 327 -18.45 -23.72 19.75
C GLY A 327 -18.58 -24.44 21.10
N GLN A 328 -17.75 -24.10 22.10
CA GLN A 328 -17.72 -24.79 23.39
C GLN A 328 -18.70 -24.22 24.41
N GLU A 329 -18.85 -22.90 24.43
CA GLU A 329 -19.72 -22.20 25.37
C GLU A 329 -20.91 -21.62 24.62
N SER A 330 -22.08 -21.59 25.25
CA SER A 330 -23.25 -20.92 24.68
C SER A 330 -24.10 -20.28 25.77
N LYS A 331 -24.78 -19.19 25.41
CA LYS A 331 -25.85 -18.59 26.22
C LYS A 331 -27.01 -18.16 25.35
N VAL A 332 -28.22 -18.25 25.91
CA VAL A 332 -29.40 -17.63 25.30
C VAL A 332 -29.27 -16.13 25.44
N LEU A 333 -29.29 -15.43 24.31
CA LEU A 333 -29.21 -13.98 24.24
C LEU A 333 -30.60 -13.35 24.20
N LEU A 334 -31.48 -13.92 23.37
CA LEU A 334 -32.87 -13.49 23.23
C LEU A 334 -33.77 -14.72 23.17
N SER A 335 -35.02 -14.58 23.60
CA SER A 335 -36.02 -15.65 23.58
C SER A 335 -37.41 -15.07 23.29
N GLU A 336 -38.42 -15.94 23.24
CA GLU A 336 -39.83 -15.54 23.15
C GLU A 336 -40.22 -14.51 24.23
N THR A 337 -39.60 -14.54 25.42
CA THR A 337 -39.87 -13.57 26.50
C THR A 337 -39.49 -12.13 26.12
N ASN A 338 -38.64 -11.95 25.11
CA ASN A 338 -38.30 -10.66 24.52
C ASN A 338 -39.27 -10.23 23.40
N GLY A 339 -40.33 -11.00 23.16
CA GLY A 339 -41.33 -10.73 22.12
C GLY A 339 -40.91 -11.15 20.72
N LEU A 340 -39.85 -11.95 20.58
CA LEU A 340 -39.35 -12.43 19.29
C LEU A 340 -39.84 -13.84 19.02
N LYS A 341 -40.46 -14.05 17.86
CA LYS A 341 -40.83 -15.38 17.37
C LYS A 341 -40.19 -15.61 16.01
N ASN A 342 -40.16 -16.86 15.53
CA ASN A 342 -39.78 -17.24 14.17
C ASN A 342 -38.60 -16.43 13.60
N GLN A 343 -37.51 -16.34 14.37
CA GLN A 343 -36.34 -15.53 14.02
C GLN A 343 -35.67 -16.14 12.77
N MET A 344 -35.50 -15.35 11.71
CA MET A 344 -35.01 -15.85 10.41
C MET A 344 -33.57 -15.49 10.13
N CYS A 345 -33.23 -14.23 10.33
CA CYS A 345 -31.92 -13.71 10.01
C CYS A 345 -31.47 -12.72 11.08
N ILE A 346 -30.15 -12.66 11.23
CA ILE A 346 -29.49 -11.84 12.24
C ILE A 346 -28.30 -11.14 11.59
N PHE A 347 -28.15 -9.85 11.86
CA PHE A 347 -27.07 -9.04 11.31
C PHE A 347 -26.45 -8.21 12.42
N PHE A 348 -25.12 -8.16 12.46
CA PHE A 348 -24.39 -7.39 13.46
C PHE A 348 -23.84 -6.11 12.88
N LYS A 349 -24.02 -4.98 13.57
CA LYS A 349 -23.43 -3.71 13.15
C LYS A 349 -21.95 -3.70 13.56
N HIS A 350 -21.10 -3.27 12.63
CA HIS A 350 -19.64 -3.25 12.84
C HIS A 350 -19.18 -2.31 13.97
N ASP A 351 -20.05 -1.43 14.49
CA ASP A 351 -19.75 -0.55 15.63
C ASP A 351 -19.83 -1.25 17.00
N LYS A 352 -19.95 -2.58 16.99
CA LYS A 352 -19.62 -3.52 18.08
C LYS A 352 -20.59 -3.61 19.25
N SER A 353 -21.64 -2.81 19.29
CA SER A 353 -22.57 -2.84 20.43
C SER A 353 -23.96 -3.36 20.11
N SER A 354 -24.36 -3.41 18.83
CA SER A 354 -25.74 -3.73 18.48
C SER A 354 -25.89 -4.66 17.28
N GLY A 355 -26.86 -5.56 17.39
CA GLY A 355 -27.33 -6.41 16.31
C GLY A 355 -28.80 -6.15 16.00
N PHE A 356 -29.21 -6.64 14.84
CA PHE A 356 -30.59 -6.61 14.38
C PHE A 356 -31.03 -8.04 14.09
N ILE A 357 -32.27 -8.35 14.45
CA ILE A 357 -32.89 -9.63 14.16
C ILE A 357 -34.23 -9.40 13.47
N CYS A 358 -34.50 -10.20 12.44
CA CYS A 358 -35.76 -10.18 11.70
C CYS A 358 -36.55 -11.45 12.03
N ASP A 359 -37.79 -11.26 12.43
CA ASP A 359 -38.79 -12.31 12.61
C ASP A 359 -39.60 -12.47 11.31
N TYR A 360 -39.76 -13.71 10.84
CA TYR A 360 -40.47 -14.06 9.62
C TYR A 360 -41.89 -13.47 9.53
N ASN A 361 -42.61 -13.52 10.64
CA ASN A 361 -44.04 -13.19 10.70
C ASN A 361 -44.29 -11.74 11.05
N SER A 362 -43.23 -11.02 11.40
CA SER A 362 -43.32 -9.66 11.89
C SER A 362 -42.65 -8.74 10.86
N THR A 363 -43.25 -7.60 10.55
CA THR A 363 -42.53 -6.51 9.86
C THR A 363 -41.51 -5.83 10.77
N TYR A 364 -41.18 -6.44 11.92
CA TYR A 364 -40.33 -5.87 12.95
C TYR A 364 -38.88 -6.32 12.76
N LEU A 365 -38.01 -5.32 12.72
CA LEU A 365 -36.58 -5.46 12.90
C LEU A 365 -36.29 -5.09 14.36
N ALA A 366 -35.98 -6.07 15.20
CA ALA A 366 -35.63 -5.79 16.59
C ALA A 366 -34.14 -5.52 16.69
N LYS A 367 -33.79 -4.41 17.37
CA LYS A 367 -32.42 -4.09 17.73
C LYS A 367 -32.15 -4.66 19.12
N PHE A 368 -31.00 -5.32 19.29
CA PHE A 368 -30.51 -5.76 20.59
C PHE A 368 -29.07 -5.28 20.79
N ASP A 369 -28.68 -5.07 22.04
CA ASP A 369 -27.33 -4.70 22.39
C ASP A 369 -26.59 -5.89 23.01
N LEU A 370 -25.32 -6.10 22.63
CA LEU A 370 -24.47 -7.13 23.24
C LEU A 370 -23.68 -6.52 24.39
N PHE A 371 -24.03 -6.92 25.62
CA PHE A 371 -23.22 -6.66 26.80
C PHE A 371 -22.35 -7.89 27.06
N TYR A 372 -21.05 -7.78 26.77
CA TYR A 372 -20.04 -8.68 27.33
C TYR A 372 -19.75 -8.16 28.73
N GLY A 373 -20.42 -8.77 29.71
CA GLY A 373 -20.16 -8.53 31.14
C GLY A 373 -18.87 -9.17 31.60
#